data_AF-A0ABD0W3S7-F1
#
_entry.id   AF-A0ABD0W3S7-F1
#
_cell.length_a   1.000
_cell.length_b   1.000
_cell.length_c   1.000
_cell.angle_alpha   90.00
_cell.angle_beta   90.00
_cell.angle_gamma   90.00
#
_symmetry.space_group_name_H-M   'P 1'
#
loop_
_entity.id
_entity.type
_entity.pdbx_description
1 polymer ?
#
loop_
_entity_poly.entity_id
_entity_poly.type
_entity_poly.pdbx_seq_one_letter_code
_entity_poly.pdbx_strand_id
1 'polypeptide(L)'
;MGRFRAAHFQKHSMGSSKLGLLMVLLASVEHAWSDSCVVDSFTVKENFEPKRYAGKWHALQKKDPEGLFLQDNISAEYTVDDDGTMTASSKGRVTLFGFWVVCADMAAQYTVPNPVTPGKMFMNYQGLASYLSSGGDNYWVIDTDYDNYAITYACRTLKDDGSCEDGYALVFSRNPRGLPPAIQRIVRAKQEEICMAGQFQPVLQSGAC
;
A
#
# COMPACT_ATOMS: atom_id res chain seq x y z
N MET A 1 -48.39 -62.08 -31.87
CA MET A 1 -47.65 -60.87 -32.26
C MET A 1 -48.04 -59.74 -31.31
N GLY A 2 -47.06 -59.04 -30.72
CA GLY A 2 -47.31 -57.86 -29.88
C GLY A 2 -46.68 -57.93 -28.48
N ARG A 3 -45.36 -57.76 -28.39
CA ARG A 3 -44.65 -57.39 -27.15
C ARG A 3 -44.89 -55.90 -26.90
N PHE A 4 -45.23 -55.48 -25.68
CA PHE A 4 -44.85 -54.15 -25.18
C PHE A 4 -44.43 -54.21 -23.71
N ARG A 5 -43.31 -53.54 -23.45
CA ARG A 5 -42.46 -53.58 -22.25
C ARG A 5 -43.04 -52.76 -21.10
N ALA A 6 -42.82 -53.23 -19.88
CA ALA A 6 -42.90 -52.41 -18.67
C ALA A 6 -41.79 -51.34 -18.68
N ALA A 7 -42.14 -50.08 -18.42
CA ALA A 7 -41.20 -48.99 -18.21
C ALA A 7 -40.65 -49.06 -16.78
N HIS A 8 -39.35 -49.30 -16.65
CA HIS A 8 -38.63 -49.23 -15.39
C HIS A 8 -38.28 -47.75 -15.13
N PHE A 9 -38.88 -47.15 -14.10
CA PHE A 9 -38.47 -45.83 -13.62
C PHE A 9 -37.19 -46.00 -12.80
N GLN A 10 -36.04 -45.66 -13.38
CA GLN A 10 -34.76 -45.67 -12.69
C GLN A 10 -34.53 -44.32 -12.03
N LYS A 11 -34.71 -44.27 -10.71
CA LYS A 11 -34.45 -43.11 -9.86
C LYS A 11 -32.94 -42.88 -9.82
N HIS A 12 -32.43 -41.95 -10.64
CA HIS A 12 -31.03 -41.54 -10.57
C HIS A 12 -30.80 -40.72 -9.29
N SER A 13 -30.31 -41.40 -8.25
CA SER A 13 -29.66 -40.76 -7.10
C SER A 13 -28.36 -40.11 -7.59
N MET A 14 -28.44 -38.82 -7.93
CA MET A 14 -27.26 -38.00 -8.19
C MET A 14 -26.66 -37.64 -6.82
N GLY A 15 -25.57 -38.32 -6.47
CA GLY A 15 -25.08 -38.44 -5.10
C GLY A 15 -24.76 -37.12 -4.38
N SER A 16 -25.38 -36.96 -3.22
CA SER A 16 -25.10 -35.96 -2.18
C SER A 16 -23.61 -35.81 -1.84
N SER A 17 -22.80 -36.84 -2.06
CA SER A 17 -21.35 -36.85 -1.83
C SER A 17 -20.58 -35.97 -2.83
N LYS A 18 -21.01 -35.88 -4.09
CA LYS A 18 -20.35 -35.01 -5.09
C LYS A 18 -20.60 -33.53 -4.84
N LEU A 19 -21.80 -33.19 -4.37
CA LEU A 19 -22.15 -31.82 -3.97
C LEU A 19 -21.38 -31.39 -2.71
N GLY A 20 -21.25 -32.29 -1.72
CA GLY A 20 -20.47 -32.02 -0.51
C GLY A 20 -18.98 -31.80 -0.80
N LEU A 21 -18.39 -32.61 -1.68
CA LEU A 21 -16.99 -32.46 -2.09
C LEU A 21 -16.74 -31.13 -2.83
N LEU A 22 -17.67 -30.71 -3.69
CA LEU A 22 -17.59 -29.43 -4.41
C LEU A 22 -17.71 -28.23 -3.47
N MET A 23 -18.58 -28.28 -2.47
CA MET A 23 -18.73 -27.23 -1.45
C MET A 23 -17.50 -27.14 -0.54
N VAL A 24 -16.88 -28.26 -0.18
CA VAL A 24 -15.62 -28.27 0.59
C VAL A 24 -14.45 -27.73 -0.25
N LEU A 25 -14.40 -28.05 -1.55
CA LEU A 25 -13.42 -27.48 -2.48
C LEU A 25 -13.61 -25.98 -2.67
N LEU A 26 -14.85 -25.49 -2.82
CA LEU A 26 -15.15 -24.06 -2.88
C LEU A 26 -14.78 -23.33 -1.58
N ALA A 27 -15.11 -23.91 -0.42
CA ALA A 27 -14.75 -23.35 0.88
C ALA A 27 -13.24 -23.33 1.12
N SER A 28 -12.49 -24.31 0.60
CA SER A 28 -11.01 -24.32 0.72
C SER A 28 -10.34 -23.36 -0.27
N VAL A 29 -10.96 -23.07 -1.41
CA VAL A 29 -10.54 -21.97 -2.29
C VAL A 29 -10.84 -20.61 -1.65
N GLU A 30 -11.98 -20.44 -0.96
CA GLU A 30 -12.30 -19.21 -0.23
C GLU A 30 -11.36 -18.97 0.97
N HIS A 31 -10.89 -20.02 1.66
CA HIS A 31 -9.91 -19.90 2.75
C HIS A 31 -8.48 -19.58 2.26
N ALA A 32 -8.17 -19.78 0.97
CA ALA A 32 -6.89 -19.38 0.38
C ALA A 32 -6.80 -17.87 0.10
N TRP A 33 -7.91 -17.14 0.29
CA TRP A 33 -8.02 -15.69 0.14
C TRP A 33 -8.25 -15.02 1.50
N SER A 34 -7.82 -15.66 2.59
CA SER A 34 -7.55 -14.91 3.80
C SER A 34 -6.31 -14.08 3.52
N ASP A 35 -6.48 -12.76 3.33
CA ASP A 35 -5.36 -11.82 3.20
C ASP A 35 -4.42 -12.05 4.40
N SER A 36 -3.27 -12.65 4.11
CA SER A 36 -2.24 -12.86 5.12
C SER A 36 -1.63 -11.49 5.44
N CYS A 37 -1.74 -11.06 6.69
CA CYS A 37 -1.11 -9.80 7.12
C CYS A 37 0.41 -9.92 7.30
N VAL A 38 1.03 -11.03 6.85
CA VAL A 38 2.48 -11.20 6.81
C VAL A 38 3.06 -10.22 5.79
N VAL A 39 3.89 -9.29 6.24
CA VAL A 39 4.35 -8.14 5.45
C VAL A 39 5.01 -8.57 4.14
N ASP A 40 5.83 -9.61 4.18
CA ASP A 40 6.55 -10.08 2.99
C ASP A 40 5.63 -10.60 1.87
N SER A 41 4.40 -10.99 2.22
CA SER A 41 3.40 -11.47 1.26
C SER A 41 2.65 -10.34 0.55
N PHE A 42 2.77 -9.08 0.99
CA PHE A 42 2.11 -7.96 0.33
C PHE A 42 2.63 -7.77 -1.09
N THR A 43 1.68 -7.58 -2.01
CA THR A 43 1.96 -7.25 -3.39
C THR A 43 2.36 -5.77 -3.52
N VAL A 44 3.28 -5.51 -4.44
CA VAL A 44 3.76 -4.15 -4.76
C VAL A 44 3.58 -3.90 -6.24
N LYS A 45 3.75 -2.64 -6.66
CA LYS A 45 3.67 -2.26 -8.07
C LYS A 45 4.65 -3.08 -8.92
N GLU A 46 4.10 -3.96 -9.74
CA GLU A 46 4.86 -4.72 -10.73
C GLU A 46 5.51 -3.79 -11.74
N ASN A 47 6.72 -4.14 -12.18
CA ASN A 47 7.49 -3.38 -13.18
C ASN A 47 7.54 -1.88 -12.87
N PHE A 48 7.70 -1.52 -11.58
CA PHE A 48 7.74 -0.13 -11.16
C PHE A 48 8.78 0.68 -11.97
N GLU A 49 8.32 1.74 -12.64
CA GLU A 49 9.14 2.62 -13.47
C GLU A 49 9.44 3.95 -12.74
N PRO A 50 10.65 4.14 -12.15
CA PRO A 50 10.96 5.34 -11.36
C PRO A 50 10.78 6.63 -12.14
N LYS A 51 11.14 6.65 -13.42
CA LYS A 51 11.03 7.86 -14.27
C LYS A 51 9.59 8.33 -14.46
N ARG A 52 8.61 7.43 -14.48
CA ARG A 52 7.17 7.79 -14.55
C ARG A 52 6.65 8.25 -13.19
N TYR A 53 7.25 7.77 -12.11
CA TYR A 53 6.89 8.13 -10.75
C TYR A 53 7.42 9.51 -10.33
N ALA A 54 8.45 10.02 -11.03
CA ALA A 54 9.04 11.33 -10.82
C ALA A 54 8.02 12.48 -10.80
N GLY A 55 8.41 13.60 -10.21
CA GLY A 55 7.59 14.80 -10.05
C GLY A 55 6.89 14.87 -8.69
N LYS A 56 6.06 15.89 -8.53
CA LYS A 56 5.36 16.19 -7.27
C LYS A 56 4.23 15.24 -6.93
N TRP A 57 4.13 14.90 -5.65
CA TRP A 57 3.04 14.18 -5.03
C TRP A 57 2.58 14.87 -3.74
N HIS A 58 1.27 14.86 -3.50
CA HIS A 58 0.63 15.42 -2.31
C HIS A 58 -0.02 14.31 -1.49
N ALA A 59 0.35 14.15 -0.22
CA ALA A 59 -0.26 13.15 0.63
C ALA A 59 -1.66 13.62 1.04
N LEU A 60 -2.67 12.80 0.77
CA LEU A 60 -4.07 13.07 1.09
C LEU A 60 -4.59 12.22 2.24
N GLN A 61 -3.95 11.07 2.50
CA GLN A 61 -4.23 10.24 3.65
C GLN A 61 -2.92 9.66 4.20
N LYS A 62 -2.88 9.41 5.52
CA LYS A 62 -1.76 8.75 6.18
C LYS A 62 -2.21 7.80 7.28
N LYS A 63 -1.50 6.69 7.45
CA LYS A 63 -1.49 5.91 8.68
C LYS A 63 -0.18 6.24 9.40
N ASP A 64 -0.26 6.68 10.65
CA ASP A 64 0.91 7.08 11.42
C ASP A 64 1.67 5.89 12.01
N PRO A 65 3.01 5.92 12.03
CA PRO A 65 3.79 5.03 12.87
C PRO A 65 3.74 5.51 14.32
N GLU A 66 4.33 4.75 15.23
CA GLU A 66 4.62 5.24 16.57
C GLU A 66 5.66 6.37 16.55
N GLY A 67 5.48 7.33 17.45
CA GLY A 67 6.40 8.46 17.62
C GLY A 67 6.13 9.67 16.72
N LEU A 68 7.18 10.46 16.47
CA LEU A 68 7.09 11.71 15.72
C LEU A 68 6.94 11.45 14.23
N PHE A 69 5.94 12.06 13.60
CA PHE A 69 5.72 11.99 12.16
C PHE A 69 5.13 13.29 11.61
N LEU A 70 5.19 13.47 10.29
CA LEU A 70 4.61 14.63 9.63
C LEU A 70 3.08 14.65 9.83
N GLN A 71 2.54 15.84 10.08
CA GLN A 71 1.13 16.03 10.44
C GLN A 71 0.28 16.35 9.22
N ASP A 72 0.62 17.40 8.47
CA ASP A 72 -0.11 17.84 7.28
C ASP A 72 0.77 18.63 6.30
N ASN A 73 0.17 19.11 5.20
CA ASN A 73 0.86 19.75 4.08
C ASN A 73 2.03 18.89 3.55
N ILE A 74 1.83 17.58 3.61
CA ILE A 74 2.86 16.59 3.26
C ILE A 74 2.94 16.53 1.75
N SER A 75 4.10 16.84 1.19
CA SER A 75 4.40 16.65 -0.23
C SER A 75 5.80 16.08 -0.43
N ALA A 76 5.98 15.39 -1.54
CA ALA A 76 7.26 14.82 -1.95
C ALA A 76 7.47 15.10 -3.44
N GLU A 77 8.62 15.64 -3.80
CA GLU A 77 9.08 15.87 -5.17
C GLU A 77 10.15 14.84 -5.49
N TYR A 78 9.88 13.92 -6.42
CA TYR A 78 10.82 12.87 -6.80
C TYR A 78 11.58 13.25 -8.06
N THR A 79 12.89 13.03 -8.03
CA THR A 79 13.78 13.24 -9.17
C THR A 79 14.47 11.91 -9.48
N VAL A 80 14.64 11.61 -10.76
CA VAL A 80 15.38 10.44 -11.23
C VAL A 80 16.46 10.91 -12.18
N ASP A 81 17.71 10.69 -11.80
CA ASP A 81 18.87 11.09 -12.57
C ASP A 81 19.10 10.16 -13.78
N ASP A 82 19.99 10.57 -14.69
CA ASP A 82 20.28 9.82 -15.92
C ASP A 82 20.85 8.42 -15.64
N ASP A 83 21.57 8.26 -14.52
CA ASP A 83 22.11 6.98 -14.04
C ASP A 83 21.04 6.09 -13.37
N GLY A 84 19.80 6.59 -13.23
CA GLY A 84 18.69 5.89 -12.61
C GLY A 84 18.56 6.11 -11.10
N THR A 85 19.44 6.91 -10.49
CA THR A 85 19.36 7.25 -9.06
C THR A 85 18.07 8.03 -8.79
N MET A 86 17.26 7.52 -7.87
CA MET A 86 16.02 8.18 -7.44
C MET A 86 16.26 8.90 -6.11
N THR A 87 15.89 10.17 -6.08
CA THR A 87 15.92 11.01 -4.88
C THR A 87 14.58 11.68 -4.66
N ALA A 88 14.33 12.16 -3.45
CA ALA A 88 13.17 12.99 -3.15
C ALA A 88 13.51 14.15 -2.22
N SER A 89 12.81 15.27 -2.41
CA SER A 89 12.67 16.32 -1.40
C SER A 89 11.25 16.33 -0.88
N SER A 90 11.09 16.21 0.44
CA SER A 90 9.77 16.17 1.07
C SER A 90 9.59 17.34 2.04
N LYS A 91 8.38 17.87 2.08
CA LYS A 91 7.96 18.92 3.01
C LYS A 91 6.74 18.50 3.79
N GLY A 92 6.62 18.98 5.01
CA GLY A 92 5.39 18.84 5.79
C GLY A 92 5.47 19.55 7.13
N ARG A 93 4.30 19.85 7.70
CA ARG A 93 4.20 20.45 9.03
C ARG A 93 4.44 19.39 10.11
N VAL A 94 5.16 19.75 11.15
CA VAL A 94 5.37 18.90 12.34
C VAL A 94 5.46 19.75 13.60
N THR A 95 4.97 19.23 14.72
CA THR A 95 5.14 19.86 16.05
C THR A 95 6.24 19.14 16.82
N LEU A 96 7.34 19.83 17.07
CA LEU A 96 8.45 19.36 17.89
C LEU A 96 8.24 19.77 19.35
N PHE A 97 8.67 18.91 20.28
CA PHE A 97 8.61 19.13 21.74
C PHE A 97 7.22 19.53 22.29
N GLY A 98 6.15 19.24 21.54
CA GLY A 98 4.77 19.54 21.94
C GLY A 98 4.29 20.98 21.68
N PHE A 99 5.16 21.93 21.31
CA PHE A 99 4.78 23.33 21.10
C PHE A 99 5.40 24.00 19.87
N TRP A 100 6.51 23.46 19.33
CA TRP A 100 7.25 24.13 18.28
C TRP A 100 6.83 23.62 16.90
N VAL A 101 5.98 24.40 16.23
CA VAL A 101 5.49 24.07 14.88
C VAL A 101 6.49 24.54 13.82
N VAL A 102 6.93 23.62 12.95
CA VAL A 102 7.84 23.91 11.84
C VAL A 102 7.37 23.23 10.56
N CYS A 103 7.77 23.77 9.40
CA CYS A 103 7.74 23.03 8.14
C CYS A 103 9.07 22.28 8.02
N ALA A 104 9.03 20.96 8.18
CA ALA A 104 10.21 20.12 8.03
C ALA A 104 10.54 19.96 6.55
N ASP A 105 11.78 20.26 6.19
CA ASP A 105 12.36 19.95 4.89
C ASP A 105 13.25 18.70 5.02
N MET A 106 12.90 17.65 4.27
CA MET A 106 13.56 16.36 4.26
C MET A 106 14.13 16.08 2.88
N ALA A 107 15.23 15.35 2.82
CA ALA A 107 15.79 14.79 1.61
C ALA A 107 15.93 13.28 1.76
N ALA A 108 15.74 12.54 0.67
CA ALA A 108 15.90 11.10 0.66
C ALA A 108 16.53 10.59 -0.63
N GLN A 109 17.23 9.46 -0.52
CA GLN A 109 17.71 8.66 -1.66
C GLN A 109 17.16 7.25 -1.54
N TYR A 110 16.78 6.67 -2.69
CA TYR A 110 16.17 5.36 -2.77
C TYR A 110 17.11 4.36 -3.43
N THR A 111 17.17 3.15 -2.88
CA THR A 111 17.85 2.02 -3.49
C THR A 111 16.86 0.87 -3.71
N VAL A 112 17.11 0.03 -4.71
CA VAL A 112 16.32 -1.17 -5.00
C VAL A 112 17.13 -2.39 -4.56
N PRO A 113 16.84 -3.00 -3.39
CA PRO A 113 17.60 -4.15 -2.91
C PRO A 113 17.45 -5.40 -3.80
N ASN A 114 16.29 -5.57 -4.45
CA ASN A 114 16.02 -6.67 -5.34
C ASN A 114 15.43 -6.16 -6.68
N PRO A 115 16.19 -6.24 -7.79
CA PRO A 115 15.75 -5.78 -9.11
C PRO A 115 14.51 -6.48 -9.67
N VAL A 116 14.18 -7.69 -9.19
CA VAL A 116 12.98 -8.44 -9.63
C VAL A 116 11.70 -7.80 -9.06
N THR A 117 11.83 -7.06 -7.96
CA THR A 117 10.73 -6.39 -7.26
C THR A 117 11.05 -4.90 -7.09
N PRO A 118 11.08 -4.11 -8.18
CA PRO A 118 11.52 -2.71 -8.14
C PRO A 118 10.62 -1.80 -7.30
N GLY A 119 9.37 -2.22 -7.02
CA GLY A 119 8.46 -1.51 -6.11
C GLY A 119 8.83 -1.63 -4.62
N LYS A 120 9.72 -2.56 -4.22
CA LYS A 120 10.27 -2.66 -2.86
C LYS A 120 11.61 -1.94 -2.80
N MET A 121 11.59 -0.69 -2.35
CA MET A 121 12.79 0.14 -2.20
C MET A 121 13.20 0.26 -0.74
N PHE A 122 14.44 0.70 -0.51
CA PHE A 122 14.92 1.18 0.77
C PHE A 122 15.19 2.68 0.67
N MET A 123 14.66 3.45 1.61
CA MET A 123 14.76 4.91 1.65
C MET A 123 15.72 5.33 2.75
N ASN A 124 16.83 5.96 2.38
CA ASN A 124 17.69 6.68 3.32
C ASN A 124 17.24 8.14 3.35
N TYR A 125 16.81 8.62 4.52
CA TYR A 125 16.27 9.97 4.67
C TYR A 125 17.08 10.78 5.68
N GLN A 126 17.09 12.10 5.46
CA GLN A 126 17.71 13.06 6.35
C GLN A 126 16.90 14.36 6.37
N GLY A 127 16.75 14.95 7.54
CA GLY A 127 16.28 16.32 7.65
C GLY A 127 17.37 17.33 7.30
N LEU A 128 17.01 18.40 6.61
CA LEU A 128 17.96 19.44 6.19
C LEU A 128 18.40 20.37 7.33
N ALA A 129 17.65 20.37 8.44
CA ALA A 129 18.02 21.05 9.67
C ALA A 129 18.46 20.05 10.74
N SER A 130 19.45 20.42 11.56
CA SER A 130 20.08 19.51 12.54
C SER A 130 19.13 18.97 13.62
N TYR A 131 17.99 19.61 13.83
CA TYR A 131 16.96 19.18 14.78
C TYR A 131 15.94 18.20 14.18
N LEU A 132 16.04 17.90 12.88
CA LEU A 132 15.19 16.93 12.19
C LEU A 132 15.87 15.57 12.13
N SER A 133 15.08 14.50 12.15
CA SER A 133 15.58 13.13 12.16
C SER A 133 16.22 12.71 10.84
N SER A 134 17.19 11.80 10.93
CA SER A 134 17.70 11.01 9.81
C SER A 134 17.58 9.52 10.13
N GLY A 135 17.54 8.69 9.11
CA GLY A 135 17.36 7.25 9.27
C GLY A 135 17.19 6.52 7.94
N GLY A 136 16.80 5.25 8.04
CA GLY A 136 16.49 4.41 6.90
C GLY A 136 15.23 3.61 7.16
N ASP A 137 14.32 3.60 6.20
CA ASP A 137 13.06 2.84 6.27
C ASP A 137 12.86 2.07 4.96
N ASN A 138 12.17 0.93 5.04
CA ASN A 138 11.59 0.33 3.84
C ASN A 138 10.61 1.31 3.19
N TYR A 139 10.63 1.41 1.87
CA TYR A 139 9.70 2.24 1.11
C TYR A 139 9.13 1.41 -0.04
N TRP A 140 7.93 0.88 0.17
CA TRP A 140 7.27 0.05 -0.82
C TRP A 140 6.19 0.86 -1.52
N VAL A 141 6.18 0.80 -2.85
CA VAL A 141 5.08 1.32 -3.66
C VAL A 141 4.08 0.19 -3.85
N ILE A 142 3.02 0.18 -3.04
CA ILE A 142 1.98 -0.85 -3.07
C ILE A 142 1.26 -0.83 -4.41
N ASP A 143 0.82 0.35 -4.82
CA ASP A 143 0.24 0.55 -6.15
C ASP A 143 0.37 2.01 -6.57
N THR A 144 0.33 2.23 -7.88
CA THR A 144 0.30 3.56 -8.50
C THR A 144 -0.09 3.44 -9.96
N ASP A 145 -0.82 4.42 -10.47
CA ASP A 145 -0.98 4.63 -11.90
C ASP A 145 -0.03 5.69 -12.47
N TYR A 146 0.92 6.18 -11.66
CA TYR A 146 1.89 7.25 -11.93
C TYR A 146 1.30 8.65 -12.11
N ASP A 147 0.09 8.74 -12.66
CA ASP A 147 -0.49 9.99 -13.16
C ASP A 147 -1.54 10.58 -12.20
N ASN A 148 -2.10 9.79 -11.28
CA ASN A 148 -3.17 10.26 -10.40
C ASN A 148 -2.95 9.93 -8.93
N TYR A 149 -2.51 8.71 -8.62
CA TYR A 149 -2.35 8.25 -7.24
C TYR A 149 -1.14 7.35 -7.03
N ALA A 150 -0.69 7.27 -5.78
CA ALA A 150 0.25 6.27 -5.33
C ALA A 150 -0.05 5.90 -3.89
N ILE A 151 0.21 4.65 -3.51
CA ILE A 151 0.07 4.16 -2.15
C ILE A 151 1.42 3.62 -1.74
N THR A 152 1.96 4.17 -0.66
CA THR A 152 3.25 3.76 -0.11
C THR A 152 3.06 3.09 1.23
N TYR A 153 3.98 2.19 1.54
CA TYR A 153 3.96 1.40 2.76
C TYR A 153 5.37 1.23 3.29
N ALA A 154 5.49 1.29 4.61
CA ALA A 154 6.71 0.99 5.34
C ALA A 154 6.35 0.26 6.62
N CYS A 155 7.04 -0.84 6.90
CA CYS A 155 7.03 -1.47 8.21
C CYS A 155 8.39 -1.28 8.87
N ARG A 156 8.40 -0.71 10.07
CA ARG A 156 9.60 -0.45 10.89
C ARG A 156 9.93 -1.64 11.78
N THR A 157 8.90 -2.25 12.37
CA THR A 157 9.06 -3.39 13.28
C THR A 157 8.05 -4.47 12.96
N LEU A 158 8.51 -5.70 12.85
CA LEU A 158 7.69 -6.89 12.63
C LEU A 158 7.40 -7.58 13.97
N LYS A 159 6.22 -8.20 14.07
CA LYS A 159 5.91 -9.17 15.11
C LYS A 159 6.53 -10.53 14.77
N ASP A 160 6.52 -11.44 15.74
CA ASP A 160 7.01 -12.82 15.58
C ASP A 160 6.28 -13.61 14.47
N ASP A 161 5.01 -13.28 14.21
CA ASP A 161 4.21 -13.90 13.14
C ASP A 161 4.46 -13.31 11.74
N GLY A 162 5.36 -12.32 11.64
CA GLY A 162 5.70 -11.62 10.39
C GLY A 162 4.71 -10.52 10.00
N SER A 163 3.68 -10.25 10.81
CA SER A 163 2.82 -9.08 10.63
C SER A 163 3.49 -7.80 11.11
N CYS A 164 3.00 -6.65 10.64
CA CYS A 164 3.58 -5.37 11.03
C CYS A 164 3.12 -4.97 12.45
N GLU A 165 4.09 -4.63 13.30
CA GLU A 165 3.85 -4.04 14.63
C GLU A 165 3.77 -2.52 14.52
N ASP A 166 4.85 -1.91 14.03
CA ASP A 166 4.94 -0.47 13.79
C ASP A 166 5.28 -0.20 12.33
N GLY A 167 4.52 0.69 11.71
CA GLY A 167 4.63 0.99 10.29
C GLY A 167 3.73 2.16 9.90
N TYR A 168 3.96 2.71 8.72
CA TYR A 168 3.20 3.84 8.20
C TYR A 168 2.90 3.64 6.71
N ALA A 169 1.90 4.38 6.25
CA ALA A 169 1.51 4.35 4.86
C ALA A 169 0.96 5.72 4.45
N LEU A 170 1.21 6.12 3.20
CA LEU A 170 0.73 7.37 2.64
C LEU A 170 -0.04 7.10 1.36
N VAL A 171 -1.19 7.76 1.21
CA VAL A 171 -1.91 7.83 -0.06
C VAL A 171 -1.60 9.18 -0.68
N PHE A 172 -0.84 9.15 -1.77
CA PHE A 172 -0.46 10.31 -2.54
C PHE A 172 -1.41 10.55 -3.72
N SER A 173 -1.51 11.82 -4.11
CA SER A 173 -2.15 12.24 -5.36
C SER A 173 -1.32 13.29 -6.09
N ARG A 174 -1.42 13.29 -7.42
CA ARG A 174 -0.94 14.42 -8.24
C ARG A 174 -1.76 15.69 -8.05
N ASN A 175 -3.02 15.56 -7.60
CA ASN A 175 -3.91 16.69 -7.36
C ASN A 175 -4.15 16.88 -5.85
N PRO A 176 -3.73 18.01 -5.24
CA PRO A 176 -3.93 18.24 -3.81
C PRO A 176 -5.41 18.38 -3.40
N ARG A 177 -6.33 18.53 -4.36
CA ARG A 177 -7.76 18.71 -4.09
C ARG A 177 -8.52 17.41 -3.86
N GLY A 178 -7.92 16.24 -4.08
CA GLY A 178 -8.57 14.95 -3.85
C GLY A 178 -8.39 13.94 -4.98
N LEU A 179 -8.89 12.73 -4.72
CA LEU A 179 -8.91 11.61 -5.68
C LEU A 179 -10.31 11.40 -6.26
N PRO A 180 -10.44 11.04 -7.54
CA PRO A 180 -11.72 10.62 -8.13
C PRO A 180 -12.35 9.40 -7.41
N PRO A 181 -13.68 9.24 -7.41
CA PRO A 181 -14.36 8.12 -6.74
C PRO A 181 -13.95 6.73 -7.24
N ALA A 182 -13.48 6.61 -8.48
CA ALA A 182 -12.94 5.36 -9.00
C ALA A 182 -11.62 4.98 -8.30
N ILE A 183 -10.71 5.94 -8.13
CA ILE A 183 -9.42 5.73 -7.46
C ILE A 183 -9.61 5.53 -5.96
N GLN A 184 -10.56 6.23 -5.33
CA GLN A 184 -10.85 6.02 -3.90
C GLN A 184 -11.25 4.55 -3.60
N ARG A 185 -11.94 3.87 -4.53
CA ARG A 185 -12.27 2.45 -4.40
C ARG A 185 -11.03 1.56 -4.49
N ILE A 186 -10.10 1.88 -5.40
CA ILE A 186 -8.81 1.17 -5.51
C ILE A 186 -7.99 1.36 -4.23
N VAL A 187 -7.88 2.60 -3.75
CA VAL A 187 -7.18 2.92 -2.49
C VAL A 187 -7.74 2.12 -1.34
N ARG A 188 -9.07 2.07 -1.18
CA ARG A 188 -9.70 1.28 -0.12
C ARG A 188 -9.37 -0.21 -0.22
N ALA A 189 -9.46 -0.80 -1.40
CA ALA A 189 -9.10 -2.21 -1.61
C ALA A 189 -7.62 -2.46 -1.23
N LYS A 190 -6.71 -1.58 -1.67
CA LYS A 190 -5.29 -1.68 -1.30
C LYS A 190 -5.01 -1.47 0.19
N GLN A 191 -5.82 -0.67 0.89
CA GLN A 191 -5.73 -0.54 2.35
C GLN A 191 -6.17 -1.82 3.07
N GLU A 192 -7.15 -2.54 2.53
CA GLU A 192 -7.59 -3.85 3.02
C GLU A 192 -6.49 -4.91 2.79
N GLU A 193 -5.93 -4.97 1.58
CA GLU A 193 -4.85 -5.92 1.21
C GLU A 193 -3.58 -5.78 2.08
N ILE A 194 -3.25 -4.58 2.57
CA ILE A 194 -2.09 -4.32 3.45
C ILE A 194 -2.45 -4.31 4.95
N CYS A 195 -3.66 -4.75 5.30
CA CYS A 195 -4.17 -4.82 6.68
C CYS A 195 -4.15 -3.49 7.45
N MET A 196 -4.34 -2.35 6.75
CA MET A 196 -4.39 -1.01 7.36
C MET A 196 -5.74 -0.28 7.12
N ALA A 197 -6.75 -0.98 6.60
CA ALA A 197 -8.08 -0.42 6.42
C ALA A 197 -8.63 0.17 7.72
N GLY A 198 -9.23 1.36 7.63
CA GLY A 198 -9.78 2.09 8.77
C GLY A 198 -8.76 2.81 9.66
N GLN A 199 -7.45 2.67 9.41
CA GLN A 199 -6.38 3.32 10.19
C GLN A 199 -5.88 4.63 9.56
N PHE A 200 -6.29 4.92 8.33
CA PHE A 200 -5.86 6.11 7.60
C PHE A 200 -6.64 7.35 8.04
N GLN A 201 -5.92 8.45 8.20
CA GLN A 201 -6.43 9.77 8.55
C GLN A 201 -6.24 10.72 7.36
N PRO A 202 -7.13 11.69 7.14
CA PRO A 202 -6.95 12.68 6.09
C PRO A 202 -5.74 13.59 6.37
N VAL A 203 -5.05 13.98 5.31
CA VAL A 203 -3.92 14.92 5.35
C VAL A 203 -4.35 16.21 4.65
N LEU A 204 -4.39 17.31 5.39
CA LEU A 204 -4.80 18.61 4.86
C LEU A 204 -3.69 19.20 3.97
N GLN A 205 -4.06 19.69 2.79
CA GLN A 205 -3.19 20.43 1.87
C GLN A 205 -3.67 21.89 1.82
N SER A 206 -3.31 22.68 2.82
CA SER A 206 -3.71 24.10 2.93
C SER A 206 -2.73 25.08 2.28
N GLY A 207 -1.52 24.63 1.95
CA GLY A 207 -0.42 25.49 1.48
C GLY A 207 0.28 26.24 2.61
N ALA A 208 0.12 25.80 3.86
CA ALA A 208 0.86 26.35 5.00
C ALA A 208 2.35 25.96 4.99
N CYS A 209 2.65 24.86 4.31
CA CYS A 209 3.93 24.46 3.75
C CYS A 209 3.64 24.07 2.27
#